data_AF-A0A519MBT9-F1
#
_entry.id   AF-A0A519MBT9-F1
#
_cell.length_a   1.000
_cell.length_b   1.000
_cell.length_c   1.000
_cell.angle_alpha   90.00
_cell.angle_beta   90.00
_cell.angle_gamma   90.00
#
_symmetry.space_group_name_H-M   'P 1'
#
loop_
_entity.id
_entity.type
_entity.pdbx_description
1 polymer ?
#
loop_
_entity_poly.entity_id
_entity_poly.type
_entity_poly.pdbx_seq_one_letter_code
_entity_poly.pdbx_strand_id
1 'polypeptide(L)'
;MKQSKDFFWPSYVDLMTALFLTMLVLFVLSYKLFQDKQQGLITANAQLKVQLKEKKKIDEIKQALKRLENPKYFIYNKDFKRYELSFDVIFDPSSPVLKEAYKPKLIQAGRFLVSQLSSLNERDNI
;
A
#
# COMPACT_ATOMS: atom_id res chain seq x y z
N MET A 1 78.16 -13.72 21.51
CA MET A 1 76.99 -13.90 20.64
C MET A 1 75.84 -13.09 21.22
N LYS A 2 75.58 -11.87 20.72
CA LYS A 2 74.41 -11.06 21.08
C LYS A 2 73.50 -11.03 19.87
N GLN A 3 72.65 -12.05 19.76
CA GLN A 3 71.59 -12.10 18.76
C GLN A 3 70.34 -12.57 19.49
N SER A 4 69.34 -11.70 19.62
CA SER A 4 67.94 -12.11 19.79
C SER A 4 67.00 -10.92 20.02
N LYS A 5 67.43 -9.85 20.68
CA LYS A 5 66.50 -8.81 21.15
C LYS A 5 66.04 -7.81 20.06
N ASP A 6 66.86 -7.58 19.05
CA ASP A 6 66.57 -6.65 17.94
C ASP A 6 65.70 -7.26 16.84
N PHE A 7 65.53 -8.60 16.82
CA PHE A 7 64.74 -9.30 15.81
C PHE A 7 63.22 -9.24 16.11
N PHE A 8 62.84 -9.10 17.38
CA PHE A 8 61.42 -9.08 17.78
C PHE A 8 60.72 -7.74 17.49
N TRP A 9 61.46 -6.64 17.49
CA TRP A 9 60.90 -5.30 17.24
C TRP A 9 60.33 -5.14 15.83
N PRO A 10 61.07 -5.49 14.76
CA PRO A 10 60.55 -5.43 13.40
C PRO A 10 59.34 -6.37 13.20
N SER A 11 59.39 -7.61 13.69
CA SER A 11 58.27 -8.55 13.54
C SER A 11 57.01 -8.16 14.32
N TYR A 12 57.15 -7.55 15.51
CA TYR A 12 56.00 -7.07 16.28
C TYR A 12 55.34 -5.85 15.63
N VAL A 13 56.16 -4.91 15.15
CA VAL A 13 55.66 -3.74 14.42
C VAL A 13 54.98 -4.17 13.12
N ASP A 14 55.57 -5.11 12.39
CA ASP A 14 55.01 -5.67 11.16
C ASP A 14 53.64 -6.34 11.40
N LEU A 15 53.53 -7.12 12.48
CA LEU A 15 52.26 -7.72 12.91
C LEU A 15 51.18 -6.66 13.21
N MET A 16 51.53 -5.60 13.95
CA MET A 16 50.58 -4.52 14.26
C MET A 16 50.15 -3.75 13.01
N THR A 17 51.07 -3.51 12.08
CA THR A 17 50.74 -2.87 10.79
C THR A 17 49.87 -3.77 9.92
N ALA A 18 50.12 -5.08 9.88
CA ALA A 18 49.29 -6.04 9.17
C ALA A 18 47.88 -6.10 9.76
N LEU A 19 47.74 -6.16 11.08
CA LEU A 19 46.45 -6.13 11.77
C LEU A 19 45.70 -4.82 11.51
N PHE A 20 46.40 -3.68 11.58
CA PHE A 20 45.82 -2.38 11.27
C PHE A 20 45.30 -2.31 9.82
N LEU A 21 46.09 -2.78 8.86
CA LEU A 21 45.68 -2.85 7.45
C LEU A 21 44.47 -3.75 7.25
N THR A 22 44.45 -4.94 7.87
CA THR A 22 43.31 -5.85 7.76
C THR A 22 42.03 -5.24 8.35
N MET A 23 42.11 -4.58 9.50
CA MET A 23 40.96 -3.87 10.07
C MET A 23 40.48 -2.72 9.17
N LEU A 24 41.40 -1.95 8.58
CA LEU A 24 41.04 -0.85 7.69
C LEU A 24 40.31 -1.35 6.45
N VAL A 25 40.79 -2.43 5.83
CA VAL A 25 40.11 -3.07 4.69
C VAL A 25 38.72 -3.58 5.08
N LEU A 26 38.60 -4.27 6.22
CA LEU A 26 37.31 -4.74 6.72
C LEU A 26 36.35 -3.58 7.03
N PHE A 27 36.86 -2.47 7.58
CA PHE A 27 36.07 -1.28 7.87
C PHE A 27 35.53 -0.66 6.58
N VAL A 28 36.36 -0.48 5.56
CA VAL A 28 35.94 0.08 4.27
C VAL A 28 34.90 -0.81 3.59
N LEU A 29 35.11 -2.13 3.58
CA LEU A 29 34.13 -3.09 3.03
C LEU A 29 32.80 -3.07 3.79
N SER A 30 32.86 -3.08 5.12
CA SER A 30 31.67 -3.03 5.97
C SER A 30 30.90 -1.72 5.78
N TYR A 31 31.60 -0.58 5.72
CA TYR A 31 31.02 0.73 5.48
C TYR A 31 30.29 0.78 4.12
N LYS A 32 30.92 0.24 3.07
CA LYS A 32 30.31 0.13 1.74
C LYS A 32 29.04 -0.72 1.77
N LEU A 33 29.10 -1.91 2.37
CA LEU A 33 27.94 -2.80 2.50
C LEU A 33 26.80 -2.17 3.31
N PHE A 34 27.14 -1.43 4.37
CA PHE A 34 26.16 -0.76 5.22
C PHE A 34 25.45 0.39 4.47
N GLN A 35 26.20 1.20 3.72
CA GLN A 35 25.65 2.25 2.86
C GLN A 35 24.69 1.67 1.81
N ASP A 36 25.08 0.59 1.13
CA ASP A 36 24.24 -0.04 0.12
C ASP A 36 22.94 -0.61 0.74
N LYS A 37 23.03 -1.23 1.94
CA LYS A 37 21.86 -1.71 2.68
C LYS A 37 20.95 -0.57 3.14
N GLN A 38 21.51 0.53 3.66
CA GLN A 38 20.76 1.72 4.04
C GLN A 38 19.97 2.27 2.84
N GLN A 39 20.61 2.39 1.67
CA GLN A 39 19.96 2.87 0.46
C GLN A 39 18.85 1.93 -0.01
N GLY A 40 19.07 0.61 0.05
CA GLY A 40 18.04 -0.40 -0.22
C GLY A 40 16.85 -0.31 0.75
N LEU A 41 17.10 -0.07 2.04
CA LEU A 41 16.05 0.10 3.05
C LEU A 41 15.24 1.38 2.86
N ILE A 42 15.90 2.48 2.50
CA ILE A 42 15.24 3.78 2.23
C ILE A 42 14.31 3.66 1.02
N THR A 43 14.80 3.06 -0.07
CA THR A 43 14.01 2.87 -1.29
C THR A 43 12.84 1.92 -1.09
N ALA A 44 13.05 0.80 -0.39
CA ALA A 44 11.97 -0.12 -0.02
C ALA A 44 10.91 0.59 0.86
N ASN A 45 11.33 1.36 1.86
CA ASN A 45 10.40 2.13 2.70
C ASN A 45 9.62 3.17 1.90
N ALA A 46 10.26 3.86 0.95
CA ALA A 46 9.58 4.82 0.10
C ALA A 46 8.50 4.14 -0.77
N GLN A 47 8.82 2.99 -1.37
CA GLN A 47 7.87 2.20 -2.14
C GLN A 47 6.71 1.69 -1.28
N LEU A 48 6.99 1.17 -0.09
CA LEU A 48 5.96 0.71 0.85
C LEU A 48 5.04 1.86 1.26
N LYS A 49 5.58 3.06 1.52
CA LYS A 49 4.77 4.24 1.87
C LYS A 49 3.82 4.65 0.76
N VAL A 50 4.25 4.58 -0.50
CA VAL A 50 3.39 4.86 -1.67
C VAL A 50 2.28 3.82 -1.76
N GLN A 51 2.63 2.53 -1.71
CA GLN A 51 1.65 1.45 -1.76
C GLN A 51 0.62 1.51 -0.62
N LEU A 52 1.06 1.86 0.59
CA LEU A 52 0.17 2.05 1.74
C LEU A 52 -0.80 3.21 1.53
N LYS A 53 -0.35 4.33 0.95
CA LYS A 53 -1.24 5.46 0.62
C LYS A 53 -2.29 5.07 -0.41
N GLU A 54 -1.91 4.34 -1.45
CA GLU A 54 -2.84 3.85 -2.47
C GLU A 54 -3.85 2.85 -1.89
N LYS A 55 -3.37 1.89 -1.09
CA LYS A 55 -4.23 0.93 -0.38
C LYS A 55 -5.22 1.62 0.54
N LYS A 56 -4.76 2.61 1.31
CA LYS A 56 -5.62 3.37 2.23
C LYS A 56 -6.75 4.08 1.47
N LYS A 57 -6.45 4.73 0.34
CA LYS A 57 -7.49 5.35 -0.51
C LYS A 57 -8.51 4.32 -1.03
N ILE A 58 -8.04 3.15 -1.49
CA ILE A 58 -8.92 2.08 -1.95
C ILE A 58 -9.81 1.58 -0.82
N ASP A 59 -9.26 1.43 0.39
CA ASP A 59 -10.01 0.94 1.55
C ASP A 59 -11.01 1.98 2.06
N GLU A 60 -10.67 3.27 2.03
CA GLU A 60 -11.61 4.38 2.30
C GLU A 60 -12.79 4.36 1.32
N ILE A 61 -12.50 4.24 0.01
CA ILE A 61 -13.52 4.09 -1.03
C ILE A 61 -14.40 2.87 -0.73
N LYS A 62 -13.81 1.70 -0.46
CA LYS A 62 -14.56 0.48 -0.13
C LYS A 62 -15.41 0.63 1.13
N GLN A 63 -14.93 1.33 2.15
CA GLN A 63 -15.69 1.57 3.37
C GLN A 63 -16.86 2.54 3.12
N ALA A 64 -16.64 3.61 2.36
CA ALA A 64 -17.71 4.51 1.93
C ALA A 64 -18.78 3.74 1.13
N LEU A 65 -18.34 2.88 0.20
CA LEU A 65 -19.22 2.00 -0.57
C LEU A 65 -19.96 0.97 0.30
N LYS A 66 -19.32 0.41 1.33
CA LYS A 66 -20.01 -0.45 2.30
C LYS A 66 -21.10 0.28 3.08
N ARG A 67 -20.95 1.58 3.35
CA ARG A 67 -22.02 2.38 3.97
C ARG A 67 -23.21 2.57 3.03
N LEU A 68 -22.99 2.48 1.72
CA LEU A 68 -24.05 2.44 0.71
C LEU A 68 -24.75 1.08 0.63
N GLU A 69 -24.29 0.05 1.36
CA GLU A 69 -24.92 -1.26 1.39
C GLU A 69 -26.32 -1.15 2.00
N ASN A 70 -27.33 -1.20 1.13
CA ASN A 70 -28.70 -1.46 1.53
C ASN A 70 -29.20 -2.67 0.76
N PRO A 71 -29.31 -3.86 1.38
CA PRO A 71 -29.74 -5.08 0.71
C PRO A 71 -31.13 -4.96 0.08
N LYS A 72 -31.92 -3.95 0.48
CA LYS A 72 -33.21 -3.63 -0.15
C LYS A 72 -33.06 -3.17 -1.60
N TYR A 73 -31.98 -2.46 -1.94
CA TYR A 73 -31.80 -1.82 -3.25
C TYR A 73 -30.54 -2.27 -3.99
N PHE A 74 -29.45 -2.57 -3.27
CA PHE A 74 -28.15 -2.89 -3.86
C PHE A 74 -27.55 -4.15 -3.23
N ILE A 75 -26.95 -4.99 -4.07
CA ILE A 75 -26.24 -6.20 -3.67
C ILE A 75 -24.80 -6.10 -4.19
N TYR A 76 -23.83 -6.42 -3.33
CA TYR A 76 -22.43 -6.46 -3.74
C TYR A 76 -22.11 -7.74 -4.51
N ASN A 77 -21.77 -7.61 -5.78
CA ASN A 77 -21.27 -8.68 -6.60
C ASN A 77 -19.76 -8.84 -6.36
N LYS A 78 -19.36 -9.94 -5.71
CA LYS A 78 -17.95 -10.20 -5.35
C LYS A 78 -17.06 -10.46 -6.56
N ASP A 79 -17.61 -11.08 -7.60
CA ASP A 79 -16.86 -11.48 -8.79
C ASP A 79 -16.51 -10.26 -9.64
N PHE A 80 -17.48 -9.36 -9.83
CA PHE A 80 -17.30 -8.11 -10.58
C PHE A 80 -16.91 -6.90 -9.71
N LYS A 81 -16.79 -7.09 -8.38
CA LYS A 81 -16.41 -6.08 -7.39
C LYS A 81 -17.24 -4.78 -7.49
N ARG A 82 -18.53 -4.92 -7.76
CA ARG A 82 -19.45 -3.78 -7.98
C ARG A 82 -20.79 -4.01 -7.28
N TYR A 83 -21.50 -2.92 -7.01
CA TYR A 83 -22.86 -2.99 -6.51
C TYR A 83 -23.83 -3.05 -7.69
N GLU A 84 -24.75 -3.99 -7.63
CA GLU A 84 -25.81 -4.21 -8.62
C GLU A 84 -27.17 -4.00 -7.94
N LEU A 85 -28.19 -3.67 -8.73
CA LEU A 85 -29.54 -3.57 -8.20
C LEU A 85 -30.00 -4.94 -7.66
N SER A 86 -30.74 -4.94 -6.56
CA SER A 86 -31.29 -6.18 -5.96
C SER A 86 -32.42 -6.82 -6.76
N PHE A 87 -32.84 -6.20 -7.87
CA PHE A 87 -33.93 -6.63 -8.71
C PHE A 87 -33.61 -6.39 -10.19
N ASP A 88 -34.14 -7.25 -11.04
CA ASP A 88 -33.94 -7.16 -12.48
C ASP A 88 -34.82 -6.08 -13.10
N VAL A 89 -34.21 -5.29 -13.98
CA VAL A 89 -34.89 -4.28 -14.80
C VAL A 89 -34.76 -4.71 -16.25
N ILE A 90 -35.85 -5.22 -16.81
CA ILE A 90 -35.90 -5.75 -18.18
C ILE A 90 -36.68 -4.79 -19.05
N PHE A 91 -36.09 -4.41 -20.18
CA PHE A 91 -36.72 -3.62 -21.23
C PHE A 91 -37.38 -4.55 -22.24
N ASP A 92 -38.51 -4.11 -22.81
CA ASP A 92 -39.16 -4.88 -23.86
C ASP A 92 -38.32 -4.83 -25.16
N PRO A 93 -38.31 -5.89 -25.97
CA PRO A 93 -37.60 -5.91 -27.24
C PRO A 93 -37.97 -4.71 -28.10
N SER A 94 -36.96 -4.00 -28.61
CA SER A 94 -37.12 -2.81 -29.45
C SER A 94 -37.82 -1.60 -28.78
N SER A 95 -37.96 -1.60 -27.45
CA SER A 95 -38.49 -0.45 -26.70
C SER A 95 -37.51 0.02 -25.62
N PRO A 96 -37.05 1.28 -25.65
CA PRO A 96 -36.26 1.85 -24.56
C PRO A 96 -37.12 2.27 -23.36
N VAL A 97 -38.44 2.03 -23.40
CA VAL A 97 -39.37 2.51 -22.38
C VAL A 97 -39.30 1.61 -21.14
N LEU A 98 -38.98 2.23 -20.00
CA LEU A 98 -38.98 1.56 -18.71
C LEU A 98 -40.42 1.32 -18.22
N LYS A 99 -40.75 0.08 -17.88
CA LYS A 99 -42.06 -0.29 -17.32
C LYS A 99 -42.36 0.51 -16.05
N GLU A 100 -43.57 1.05 -15.96
CA GLU A 100 -44.03 1.86 -14.82
C GLU A 100 -43.88 1.14 -13.48
N ALA A 101 -44.01 -0.19 -13.48
CA ALA A 101 -43.86 -1.02 -12.28
C ALA A 101 -42.47 -0.92 -11.62
N TYR A 102 -41.41 -0.67 -12.39
CA TYR A 102 -40.04 -0.56 -11.88
C TYR A 102 -39.69 0.85 -11.41
N LYS A 103 -40.32 1.88 -12.00
CA LYS A 103 -40.05 3.29 -11.70
C LYS A 103 -40.07 3.65 -10.21
N PRO A 104 -41.10 3.28 -9.40
CA PRO A 104 -41.12 3.68 -7.99
C PRO A 104 -39.96 3.07 -7.20
N LYS A 105 -39.57 1.82 -7.49
CA LYS A 105 -38.43 1.16 -6.83
C LYS A 105 -37.10 1.80 -7.23
N LEU A 106 -36.93 2.11 -8.52
CA LEU A 106 -35.74 2.80 -9.04
C LEU A 106 -35.60 4.21 -8.47
N ILE A 107 -36.69 4.97 -8.37
CA ILE A 107 -36.70 6.29 -7.76
C ILE A 107 -36.32 6.22 -6.28
N GLN A 108 -36.84 5.23 -5.54
CA GLN A 108 -36.47 5.01 -4.14
C GLN A 108 -34.98 4.67 -3.98
N ALA A 109 -34.46 3.78 -4.82
CA ALA A 109 -33.04 3.42 -4.82
C ALA A 109 -32.15 4.65 -5.14
N GLY A 110 -32.56 5.47 -6.12
CA GLY A 110 -31.86 6.71 -6.47
C GLY A 110 -31.89 7.75 -5.35
N ARG A 111 -33.06 7.99 -4.72
CA ARG A 111 -33.17 8.88 -3.56
C ARG A 111 -32.31 8.40 -2.38
N PHE A 112 -32.26 7.09 -2.16
CA PHE A 112 -31.38 6.50 -1.15
C PHE A 112 -29.91 6.80 -1.46
N LEU A 113 -29.43 6.57 -2.69
CA LEU A 113 -28.06 6.91 -3.09
C LEU A 113 -27.74 8.39 -2.87
N VAL A 114 -28.63 9.29 -3.27
CA VAL A 114 -28.44 10.73 -3.06
C VAL A 114 -28.35 11.06 -1.58
N SER A 115 -29.22 10.49 -0.74
CA SER A 115 -29.18 10.74 0.71
C SER A 115 -27.86 10.28 1.35
N GLN A 116 -27.35 9.12 0.93
CA GLN A 116 -26.09 8.61 1.44
C GLN A 116 -24.91 9.48 0.96
N LEU A 117 -24.90 9.88 -0.31
CA LEU A 117 -23.87 10.77 -0.85
C LEU A 117 -23.84 12.12 -0.12
N SER A 118 -25.00 12.73 0.14
CA SER A 118 -25.08 13.97 0.92
C SER A 118 -24.50 13.80 2.33
N SER A 119 -24.83 12.69 3.00
CA SER A 119 -24.31 12.39 4.35
C SER A 119 -22.80 12.10 4.40
N LEU A 120 -22.20 11.70 3.28
CA LEU A 120 -20.74 11.54 3.16
C LEU A 120 -20.08 12.91 2.99
N ASN A 121 -20.62 13.77 2.12
CA ASN A 121 -20.05 15.08 1.82
C ASN A 121 -20.09 16.06 3.02
N GLU A 122 -21.08 15.93 3.90
CA GLU A 122 -21.15 16.73 5.14
C GLU A 122 -20.10 16.31 6.19
N ARG A 123 -19.63 15.05 6.16
CA ARG A 123 -18.67 14.52 7.14
C ARG A 123 -17.21 14.71 6.74
N ASP A 124 -16.91 14.84 5.45
CA ASP A 124 -15.57 15.15 4.95
C ASP A 124 -15.22 16.65 5.09
N ASN A 125 -16.17 17.48 5.54
CA ASN A 125 -16.02 18.91 5.85
C ASN A 125 -15.69 19.20 7.33
N ILE A 126 -15.18 18.22 8.08
CA ILE A 126 -14.74 18.35 9.48
C ILE A 126 -13.28 17.94 9.62
#